data_AF-A0AAW0J4Q9-F1
#
_entry.id   AF-A0AAW0J4Q9-F1
#
_cell.length_a   1.000
_cell.length_b   1.000
_cell.length_c   1.000
_cell.angle_alpha   90.00
_cell.angle_beta   90.00
_cell.angle_gamma   90.00
#
_symmetry.space_group_name_H-M   'P 1'
#
loop_
_entity.id
_entity.type
_entity.pdbx_description
1 polymer ?
#
loop_
_entity_poly.entity_id
_entity_poly.type
_entity_poly.pdbx_seq_one_letter_code
_entity_poly.pdbx_strand_id
1 'polypeptide(L)'
;MGITNSTVANNILLYKTRTSQNCEHRETVVESQVLDGILLPYDEKQAAVPAAVKVVWQKSVSKFAYLGHLAGEVWWKYQVMTAILEAKRKEKAKMHYWRKQLLRLQT
;
A
#
# COMPACT_ATOMS: atom_id res chain seq x y z
N MET A 1 -22.52 6.02 9.75
CA MET A 1 -21.96 4.65 9.76
C MET A 1 -20.81 4.61 8.78
N GLY A 2 -19.59 4.80 9.29
CA GLY A 2 -18.39 4.86 8.45
C GLY A 2 -17.91 3.45 8.13
N ILE A 3 -17.79 3.13 6.85
CA ILE A 3 -17.15 1.90 6.40
C ILE A 3 -15.64 2.14 6.55
N THR A 4 -15.00 1.52 7.53
CA THR A 4 -13.55 1.55 7.69
C THR A 4 -12.89 0.65 6.65
N ASN A 5 -11.69 1.06 6.21
CA ASN A 5 -10.93 0.50 5.08
C ASN A 5 -10.61 -1.00 5.16
N SER A 6 -10.90 -1.68 6.28
CA SER A 6 -10.77 -3.14 6.40
C SER A 6 -11.89 -3.92 5.71
N THR A 7 -13.03 -3.29 5.41
CA THR A 7 -14.22 -4.01 4.90
C THR A 7 -14.04 -4.53 3.47
N VAL A 8 -13.17 -3.92 2.66
CA VAL A 8 -13.02 -4.27 1.23
C VAL A 8 -12.26 -5.59 1.02
N ALA A 9 -11.20 -5.85 1.80
CA ALA A 9 -10.44 -7.10 1.73
C ALA A 9 -11.20 -8.30 2.34
N ASN A 10 -12.08 -8.02 3.31
CA ASN A 10 -12.81 -9.03 4.05
C ASN A 10 -13.90 -9.74 3.22
N ASN A 11 -14.26 -9.28 2.02
CA ASN A 11 -15.30 -9.96 1.22
C ASN A 11 -14.77 -11.15 0.40
N ILE A 12 -13.46 -11.28 0.22
CA ILE A 12 -12.83 -12.41 -0.50
C ILE A 12 -12.53 -13.57 0.47
N LEU A 13 -12.26 -13.24 1.74
CA LEU A 13 -12.03 -14.20 2.82
C LEU A 13 -13.36 -14.51 3.53
N LEU A 14 -13.68 -15.79 3.73
CA LEU A 14 -14.86 -16.22 4.50
C LEU A 14 -14.67 -15.91 5.99
N TYR A 15 -14.91 -14.67 6.43
CA TYR A 15 -14.66 -14.27 7.82
C TYR A 15 -15.89 -14.36 8.76
N LYS A 16 -17.08 -14.65 8.21
CA LYS A 16 -18.36 -14.63 8.96
C LYS A 16 -18.92 -16.00 9.37
N THR A 17 -18.36 -17.11 8.89
CA THR A 17 -18.83 -18.46 9.28
C THR A 17 -18.24 -18.89 10.62
N ARG A 18 -19.04 -19.58 11.45
CA ARG A 18 -18.66 -20.06 12.80
C ARG A 18 -17.44 -21.00 12.78
N THR A 19 -17.26 -21.74 11.69
CA THR A 19 -16.11 -22.61 11.42
C THR A 19 -14.82 -21.84 11.10
N SER A 20 -14.92 -20.61 10.60
CA SER A 20 -13.78 -19.73 10.29
C SER A 20 -13.28 -18.93 11.50
N GLN A 21 -14.12 -18.78 12.52
CA GLN A 21 -13.75 -18.14 13.79
C GLN A 21 -12.93 -19.07 14.70
N ASN A 22 -12.89 -20.37 14.40
CA ASN A 22 -12.13 -21.38 15.13
C ASN A 22 -10.80 -21.65 14.41
N CYS A 23 -9.75 -21.10 15.01
CA CYS A 23 -8.39 -21.64 15.12
C CYS A 23 -7.44 -21.72 13.91
N GLU A 24 -7.85 -21.60 12.63
CA GLU A 24 -6.85 -21.53 11.52
C GLU A 24 -7.04 -20.33 10.59
N HIS A 25 -8.27 -19.85 10.41
CA HIS A 25 -8.56 -18.75 9.48
C HIS A 25 -8.41 -17.37 10.12
N ARG A 26 -8.42 -17.28 11.46
CA ARG A 26 -8.13 -16.03 12.19
C ARG A 26 -6.69 -15.55 12.03
N GLU A 27 -5.76 -16.45 11.74
CA GLU A 27 -4.33 -16.12 11.62
C GLU A 27 -4.04 -15.28 10.36
N THR A 28 -4.73 -15.58 9.26
CA THR A 28 -4.49 -14.92 7.96
C THR A 28 -4.82 -13.43 7.91
N VAL A 29 -5.85 -12.98 8.65
CA VAL A 29 -6.21 -11.54 8.72
C VAL A 29 -5.29 -10.79 9.69
N VAL A 30 -4.78 -11.50 10.70
CA VAL A 30 -3.95 -10.91 11.78
C VAL A 30 -2.52 -10.64 11.31
N GLU A 31 -1.98 -11.38 10.34
CA GLU A 31 -0.64 -11.15 9.79
C GLU A 31 -0.56 -10.08 8.70
N SER A 32 -1.70 -9.66 8.11
CA SER A 32 -1.69 -8.66 7.03
C SER A 32 -1.74 -7.24 7.57
N GLN A 33 -0.63 -6.52 7.43
CA GLN A 33 -0.56 -5.08 7.75
C GLN A 33 -0.78 -4.26 6.48
N VAL A 34 -1.86 -3.49 6.45
CA VAL A 34 -2.18 -2.54 5.36
C VAL A 34 -1.90 -1.12 5.86
N LEU A 35 -1.01 -0.42 5.16
CA LEU A 35 -0.54 0.91 5.54
C LEU A 35 -0.70 1.88 4.37
N ASP A 36 -1.18 3.09 4.67
CA ASP A 36 -1.24 4.18 3.70
C ASP A 36 0.08 4.96 3.73
N GLY A 37 0.97 4.63 2.79
CA GLY A 37 2.34 5.16 2.70
C GLY A 37 3.39 4.20 3.26
N ILE A 38 4.65 4.63 3.29
CA ILE A 38 5.79 3.78 3.70
C ILE A 38 6.34 4.26 5.03
N LEU A 39 6.21 3.43 6.07
CA LEU A 39 6.64 3.71 7.45
C LEU A 39 8.07 3.22 7.72
N LEU A 40 8.69 3.77 8.77
CA LEU A 40 10.06 3.52 9.25
C LEU A 40 10.18 2.20 10.04
N PRO A 41 9.77 1.07 9.46
CA PRO A 41 10.62 -0.12 9.35
C PRO A 41 10.53 -0.80 7.97
N TYR A 42 9.71 -0.27 7.06
CA TYR A 42 9.37 -0.83 5.74
C TYR A 42 9.94 0.01 4.58
N ASP A 43 10.92 0.87 4.84
CA ASP A 43 11.59 1.72 3.82
C ASP A 43 12.63 0.94 2.97
N GLU A 44 12.55 -0.39 3.00
CA GLU A 44 13.39 -1.29 2.22
C GLU A 44 12.76 -1.61 0.86
N LYS A 45 13.37 -2.53 0.11
CA LYS A 45 12.90 -2.91 -1.23
C LYS A 45 11.50 -3.51 -1.14
N GLN A 46 10.53 -2.88 -1.80
CA GLN A 46 9.18 -3.41 -1.94
C GLN A 46 9.07 -4.28 -3.19
N ALA A 47 8.44 -5.44 -3.04
CA ALA A 47 8.12 -6.32 -4.16
C ALA A 47 6.81 -5.85 -4.81
N ALA A 48 6.84 -5.66 -6.14
CA ALA A 48 5.63 -5.44 -6.92
C ALA A 48 5.03 -6.79 -7.32
N VAL A 49 3.71 -6.97 -7.14
CA VAL A 49 2.99 -8.16 -7.62
C VAL A 49 2.61 -7.94 -9.08
N PRO A 50 3.25 -8.60 -10.07
CA PRO A 50 3.04 -8.30 -11.50
C PRO A 50 1.58 -8.53 -11.93
N ALA A 51 0.96 -9.55 -11.36
CA ALA A 51 -0.44 -9.92 -11.58
C ALA A 51 -1.45 -8.90 -11.03
N ALA A 52 -1.02 -7.83 -10.36
CA ALA A 52 -1.90 -6.76 -9.90
C ALA A 52 -1.47 -5.37 -10.44
N VAL A 53 -0.43 -5.30 -11.27
CA VAL A 53 0.07 -4.01 -11.79
C VAL A 53 -0.85 -3.49 -12.88
N LYS A 54 -1.43 -2.31 -12.66
CA LYS A 54 -2.34 -1.65 -13.60
C LYS A 54 -1.84 -1.63 -15.05
N VAL A 55 -0.56 -1.33 -15.28
CA VAL A 55 0.04 -1.23 -16.64
C VAL A 55 -0.08 -2.54 -17.43
N VAL A 56 -0.07 -3.67 -16.73
CA VAL A 56 -0.17 -5.00 -17.34
C VAL A 56 -1.62 -5.34 -17.69
N TRP A 57 -2.58 -4.96 -16.84
CA TRP A 57 -3.98 -5.40 -16.97
C TRP A 57 -4.88 -4.45 -17.73
N GLN A 58 -4.67 -3.14 -17.58
CA GLN A 58 -5.60 -2.14 -18.08
C GLN A 58 -5.14 -1.56 -19.43
N LYS A 59 -6.08 -1.48 -20.39
CA LYS A 59 -5.85 -0.76 -21.66
C LYS A 59 -5.59 0.72 -21.40
N SER A 60 -4.63 1.30 -22.12
CA SER A 60 -4.21 2.71 -21.97
C SER A 60 -5.35 3.73 -22.12
N VAL A 61 -6.36 3.44 -22.95
CA VAL A 61 -7.49 4.33 -23.24
C VAL A 61 -8.57 4.31 -22.15
N SER A 62 -8.56 3.30 -21.26
CA SER A 62 -9.60 3.18 -20.23
C SER A 62 -9.35 4.17 -19.09
N LYS A 63 -10.42 4.86 -18.66
CA LYS A 63 -10.40 5.72 -17.46
C LYS A 63 -10.18 4.87 -16.20
N PHE A 64 -9.53 5.45 -15.19
CA PHE A 64 -9.29 4.82 -13.89
C PHE A 64 -9.37 5.88 -12.79
N ALA A 65 -9.65 5.44 -11.57
CA ALA A 65 -9.67 6.28 -10.39
C ALA A 65 -8.43 6.03 -9.53
N TYR A 66 -7.95 7.08 -8.89
CA TYR A 66 -6.92 6.96 -7.85
C TYR A 66 -7.61 6.80 -6.50
N LEU A 67 -7.27 5.73 -5.77
CA LEU A 67 -7.84 5.48 -4.45
C LEU A 67 -7.59 6.65 -3.50
N GLY A 68 -6.39 7.27 -3.55
CA GLY A 68 -6.07 8.43 -2.74
C GLY A 68 -6.94 9.66 -3.03
N HIS A 69 -7.40 9.85 -4.27
CA HIS A 69 -8.32 10.94 -4.62
C HIS A 69 -9.71 10.70 -4.04
N LEU A 70 -10.24 9.49 -4.27
CA LEU A 70 -11.54 9.08 -3.73
C LEU A 70 -11.57 9.11 -2.20
N ALA A 71 -10.50 8.66 -1.56
CA ALA A 71 -10.39 8.68 -0.11
C ALA A 71 -10.42 10.11 0.43
N GLY A 72 -9.77 11.07 -0.24
CA GLY A 72 -9.84 12.49 0.09
C GLY A 72 -11.26 13.05 0.06
N GLU A 73 -12.05 12.70 -0.95
CA GLU A 73 -13.46 13.08 -1.07
C GLU A 73 -14.31 12.45 0.04
N VAL A 74 -14.03 11.19 0.40
CA VAL A 74 -14.75 10.41 1.42
C VAL A 74 -14.18 10.66 2.83
N TRP A 75 -13.79 11.90 3.11
CA TRP A 75 -13.39 12.37 4.44
C TRP A 75 -12.14 11.71 5.06
N TRP A 76 -11.19 11.29 4.23
CA TRP A 76 -9.88 10.85 4.72
C TRP A 76 -8.98 12.05 5.08
N LYS A 77 -8.91 12.35 6.38
CA LYS A 77 -8.24 13.55 6.91
C LYS A 77 -6.72 13.57 6.75
N TYR A 78 -6.08 12.41 6.66
CA TYR A 78 -4.60 12.31 6.72
C TYR A 78 -3.92 12.38 5.36
N GLN A 79 -4.67 12.54 4.26
CA GLN A 79 -4.14 12.58 2.90
C GLN A 79 -2.98 13.58 2.72
N VAL A 80 -3.15 14.81 3.23
CA VAL A 80 -2.14 15.87 3.11
C VAL A 80 -0.90 15.56 3.96
N MET A 81 -1.08 15.03 5.17
CA MET A 81 0.03 14.68 6.06
C MET A 81 0.86 13.52 5.50
N THR A 82 0.20 12.49 4.97
CA THR A 82 0.87 11.37 4.31
C THR A 82 1.68 11.83 3.10
N ALA A 83 1.15 12.76 2.29
CA ALA A 83 1.88 13.32 1.15
C ALA A 83 3.17 14.06 1.57
N ILE A 84 3.13 14.84 2.66
CA ILE A 84 4.31 15.54 3.19
C ILE A 84 5.36 14.53 3.70
N LEU A 85 4.92 13.50 4.43
CA LEU A 85 5.81 12.48 4.96
C LEU A 85 6.46 11.65 3.83
N GLU A 86 5.70 11.31 2.79
CA GLU A 86 6.24 10.64 1.61
C GLU A 86 7.23 11.49 0.84
N ALA A 87 6.99 12.80 0.71
CA ALA A 87 7.92 13.72 0.06
C ALA A 87 9.27 13.75 0.80
N LYS A 88 9.24 13.85 2.13
CA LYS A 88 10.45 13.77 2.98
C LYS A 88 11.18 12.44 2.81
N ARG A 89 10.44 11.32 2.71
CA ARG A 89 11.02 9.99 2.50
C ARG A 89 11.67 9.84 1.12
N LYS A 90 11.02 10.32 0.06
CA LYS A 90 11.56 10.29 -1.31
C LYS A 90 12.87 11.06 -1.43
N GLU A 91 13.00 12.17 -0.71
CA GLU A 91 14.26 12.95 -0.72
C GLU A 91 15.41 12.18 -0.06
N LYS A 92 15.17 11.52 1.09
CA LYS A 92 16.15 10.61 1.70
C LYS A 92 16.53 9.46 0.76
N ALA A 93 15.55 8.89 0.05
CA ALA A 93 15.77 7.80 -0.90
C ALA A 93 16.62 8.23 -2.10
N LYS A 94 16.44 9.45 -2.62
CA LYS A 94 17.31 10.01 -3.69
C LYS A 94 18.76 10.15 -3.23
N MET A 95 18.98 10.70 -2.04
CA MET A 95 20.31 10.83 -1.45
C MET A 95 21.00 9.47 -1.29
N HIS A 96 20.26 8.47 -0.80
CA HIS A 96 20.76 7.09 -0.71
C HIS A 96 21.08 6.49 -2.09
N TYR A 97 20.22 6.70 -3.09
CA TYR A 97 20.45 6.24 -4.45
C TYR A 97 21.71 6.86 -5.06
N TRP A 98 21.91 8.18 -4.94
CA TRP A 98 23.11 8.84 -5.46
C TRP A 98 24.40 8.32 -4.81
N ARG A 99 24.42 8.15 -3.49
CA ARG A 99 25.55 7.53 -2.77
C ARG A 99 25.84 6.12 -3.31
N LYS A 100 24.80 5.32 -3.52
CA LYS A 100 24.93 3.98 -4.08
C LYS A 100 25.42 3.98 -5.54
N GLN A 101 25.01 4.94 -6.36
CA GLN A 101 25.52 5.06 -7.74
C GLN A 101 26.99 5.45 -7.76
N LEU A 102 27.42 6.41 -6.92
CA LEU A 102 28.82 6.80 -6.82
C LEU A 102 29.72 5.62 -6.44
N LEU A 103 29.30 4.79 -5.47
CA LEU A 103 30.03 3.59 -5.08
C LEU A 103 30.15 2.54 -6.20
N ARG A 104 29.18 2.48 -7.14
CA ARG A 104 29.24 1.55 -8.28
C ARG A 104 30.22 1.99 -9.37
N LEU A 105 30.53 3.29 -9.44
CA LEU A 105 31.44 3.86 -10.43
C LEU A 105 32.90 3.81 -9.97
N GLN A 106 33.15 3.48 -8.70
CA GLN A 106 34.49 3.37 -8.11
C GLN A 106 35.11 1.97 -8.27
N THR A 107 34.32 0.98 -8.70
CA THR A 107 34.75 -0.33 -9.20
C THR A 107 34.91 -0.30 -10.70
#